data_AF-A0A1Q7X7Y0-F1
#
_entry.id   AF-A0A1Q7X7Y0-F1
#
_cell.length_a   1.000
_cell.length_b   1.000
_cell.length_c   1.000
_cell.angle_alpha   90.00
_cell.angle_beta   90.00
_cell.angle_gamma   90.00
#
_symmetry.space_group_name_H-M   'P 1'
#
loop_
_entity.id
_entity.type
_entity.pdbx_description
1 polymer ?
#
loop_
_entity_poly.entity_id
_entity_poly.type
_entity_poly.pdbx_seq_one_letter_code
_entity_poly.pdbx_strand_id
1 'polypeptide(L)'
;MTLGHLHVLLQIVFAWSDEHLHSFSIHGREYGSHSAPTCDGRLRDFCFHRGERFRYVYDFGAYWECEGRLAALLPLASRCIYPVGIGGQRAAPPEDCRGAWGYLERLDQHRLYPPLEAMGGVAEAIPAL
;
A
#
# COMPACT_ATOMS: atom_id res chain seq x y z
N MET A 1 -14.55 3.32 -10.81
CA MET A 1 -13.11 3.16 -10.55
C MET A 1 -12.61 1.94 -11.32
N THR A 2 -11.53 2.08 -12.08
CA THR A 2 -10.82 0.97 -12.76
C THR A 2 -9.67 0.46 -11.90
N LEU A 3 -9.05 -0.66 -12.27
CA LEU A 3 -7.82 -1.14 -11.63
C LEU A 3 -6.68 -0.14 -11.78
N GLY A 4 -6.57 0.55 -12.93
CA GLY A 4 -5.58 1.62 -13.11
C GLY A 4 -5.77 2.78 -12.11
N HIS A 5 -7.01 3.21 -11.87
CA HIS A 5 -7.28 4.20 -10.82
C HIS A 5 -6.93 3.68 -9.43
N LEU A 6 -7.24 2.41 -9.13
CA LEU A 6 -6.88 1.81 -7.84
C LEU A 6 -5.37 1.74 -7.64
N HIS A 7 -4.61 1.40 -8.69
CA HIS A 7 -3.16 1.39 -8.68
C HIS A 7 -2.59 2.77 -8.34
N VAL A 8 -3.06 3.85 -8.98
CA VAL A 8 -2.66 5.23 -8.63
C VAL A 8 -2.95 5.54 -7.16
N LEU A 9 -4.07 5.07 -6.60
CA LEU A 9 -4.37 5.27 -5.18
C LEU A 9 -3.41 4.52 -4.27
N LEU A 10 -3.00 3.31 -4.64
CA LEU A 10 -2.00 2.56 -3.88
C LEU A 10 -0.65 3.27 -3.91
N GLN A 11 -0.21 3.81 -5.05
CA GLN A 11 1.01 4.61 -5.14
C GLN A 11 0.97 5.82 -4.20
N ILE A 12 -0.15 6.57 -4.18
CA ILE A 12 -0.32 7.71 -3.27
C ILE A 12 -0.31 7.29 -1.81
N VAL A 13 -1.02 6.21 -1.45
CA VAL A 13 -1.12 5.74 -0.05
C VAL A 13 0.23 5.26 0.47
N PHE A 14 1.03 4.60 -0.36
CA PHE A 14 2.35 4.13 0.02
C PHE A 14 3.48 5.15 -0.21
N ALA A 15 3.16 6.30 -0.82
CA ALA A 15 4.13 7.31 -1.23
C ALA A 15 5.25 6.71 -2.13
N TRP A 16 4.85 5.84 -3.06
CA TRP A 16 5.72 5.27 -4.08
C TRP A 16 5.66 6.08 -5.38
N SER A 17 6.69 5.92 -6.22
CA SER A 17 6.95 6.76 -7.40
C SER A 17 6.33 6.24 -8.70
N ASP A 18 5.75 5.04 -8.69
CA ASP A 18 5.24 4.36 -9.88
C ASP A 18 6.31 4.03 -10.95
N GLU A 19 7.56 3.81 -10.52
CA GLU A 19 8.68 3.49 -11.43
C GLU A 19 8.76 2.00 -11.82
N HIS A 20 8.05 1.13 -11.10
CA HIS A 20 8.09 -0.31 -11.30
C HIS A 20 6.82 -0.93 -11.86
N LEU A 21 6.95 -2.15 -12.39
CA LEU A 21 5.84 -2.94 -12.93
C LEU A 21 4.88 -3.40 -11.82
N HIS A 22 3.62 -3.61 -12.19
CA HIS A 22 2.57 -4.04 -11.27
C HIS A 22 1.59 -5.04 -11.88
N SER A 23 0.92 -5.81 -11.03
CA SER A 23 -0.24 -6.62 -11.42
C SER A 23 -1.29 -6.76 -10.33
N PHE A 24 -2.52 -7.06 -10.74
CA PHE A 24 -3.62 -7.49 -9.91
C PHE A 24 -3.99 -8.93 -10.27
N SER A 25 -4.14 -9.78 -9.25
CA SER A 25 -4.66 -11.14 -9.40
C SER A 25 -6.09 -11.21 -8.86
N ILE A 26 -7.07 -11.36 -9.76
CA ILE A 26 -8.50 -11.40 -9.43
C ILE A 26 -9.12 -12.60 -10.13
N HIS A 27 -9.77 -13.49 -9.37
CA HIS A 27 -10.45 -14.70 -9.89
C HIS A 27 -9.57 -15.58 -10.78
N GLY A 28 -8.28 -15.68 -10.46
CA GLY A 28 -7.31 -16.47 -11.21
C GLY A 28 -6.86 -15.82 -12.54
N ARG A 29 -7.19 -14.55 -12.76
CA ARG A 29 -6.72 -13.76 -13.91
C ARG A 29 -5.82 -12.62 -13.45
N GLU A 30 -4.78 -12.36 -14.23
CA GLU A 30 -3.84 -11.27 -14.01
C GLU A 30 -4.23 -10.04 -14.85
N TYR A 31 -4.08 -8.85 -14.26
CA TYR A 31 -4.30 -7.55 -14.90
C TYR A 31 -3.13 -6.64 -14.57
N GLY A 32 -2.43 -6.06 -15.54
CA GLY A 32 -1.18 -5.33 -15.27
C GLY A 32 -0.18 -5.35 -16.41
N SER A 33 1.07 -5.07 -16.05
CA SER A 33 2.17 -4.85 -16.99
C SER A 33 2.48 -6.02 -17.94
N HIS A 34 2.08 -7.25 -17.59
CA HIS A 34 2.34 -8.46 -18.38
C HIS A 34 1.08 -9.15 -18.90
N SER A 35 -0.10 -8.54 -18.76
CA SER A 35 -1.37 -9.22 -19.08
C SER A 35 -2.44 -8.22 -19.55
N ALA A 36 -3.71 -8.48 -19.22
CA ALA A 36 -4.81 -7.60 -19.56
C ALA A 36 -4.57 -6.17 -19.00
N PRO A 37 -4.84 -5.11 -19.79
CA PRO A 37 -4.66 -3.75 -19.34
C PRO A 37 -5.50 -3.43 -18.10
N THR A 38 -4.92 -2.69 -17.14
CA THR A 38 -5.64 -2.28 -15.91
C THR A 38 -6.71 -1.21 -16.18
N CYS A 39 -6.67 -0.56 -17.34
CA CYS A 39 -7.71 0.38 -17.77
C CYS A 39 -9.05 -0.30 -18.10
N ASP A 40 -9.02 -1.58 -18.51
CA ASP A 40 -10.21 -2.32 -18.94
C ASP A 40 -10.98 -2.95 -17.78
N GLY A 41 -10.32 -3.23 -16.65
CA GLY A 41 -10.95 -3.81 -15.47
C GLY A 41 -11.61 -2.75 -14.58
N ARG A 42 -12.95 -2.67 -14.56
CA ARG A 42 -13.66 -1.86 -13.54
C ARG A 42 -13.91 -2.71 -12.30
N LEU A 43 -13.68 -2.14 -11.12
CA LEU A 43 -13.86 -2.87 -9.86
C LEU A 43 -15.26 -3.43 -9.66
N ARG A 44 -16.27 -2.74 -10.19
CA ARG A 44 -17.68 -3.18 -10.09
C ARG A 44 -17.97 -4.42 -10.94
N ASP A 45 -17.19 -4.68 -11.98
CA ASP A 45 -17.45 -5.75 -12.95
C ASP A 45 -16.99 -7.11 -12.42
N PHE A 46 -16.12 -7.11 -11.40
CA PHE A 46 -15.68 -8.32 -10.71
C PHE A 46 -16.71 -8.86 -9.70
N CYS A 47 -17.77 -8.12 -9.38
CA CYS A 47 -18.87 -8.60 -8.52
C CYS A 47 -18.41 -9.26 -7.21
N PHE A 48 -17.38 -8.70 -6.56
CA PHE A 48 -16.84 -9.23 -5.31
C PHE A 48 -17.92 -9.42 -4.24
N HIS A 49 -17.85 -10.53 -3.53
CA HIS A 49 -18.63 -10.73 -2.31
C HIS A 49 -18.02 -9.95 -1.15
N ARG A 50 -18.85 -9.64 -0.16
CA ARG A 50 -18.36 -9.04 1.08
C ARG A 50 -17.32 -9.96 1.73
N GLY A 51 -16.16 -9.41 2.01
CA GLY A 51 -15.02 -10.08 2.60
C GLY A 51 -14.10 -10.77 1.61
N GLU A 52 -14.47 -10.80 0.32
CA GLU A 52 -13.65 -11.37 -0.75
C GLU A 52 -12.38 -10.54 -0.97
N ARG A 53 -11.32 -11.23 -1.37
CA ARG A 53 -9.96 -10.71 -1.45
C ARG A 53 -9.41 -10.82 -2.87
N PHE A 54 -8.49 -9.92 -3.20
CA PHE A 54 -7.65 -10.01 -4.38
C PHE A 54 -6.24 -9.55 -4.04
N ARG A 55 -5.28 -9.95 -4.88
CA ARG A 55 -3.88 -9.58 -4.71
C ARG A 55 -3.50 -8.43 -5.63
N TYR A 56 -2.62 -7.56 -5.15
CA TYR A 56 -1.87 -6.59 -5.93
C TYR A 56 -0.38 -6.79 -5.66
N VAL A 57 0.43 -6.82 -6.72
CA VAL A 57 1.89 -6.88 -6.63
C VAL A 57 2.47 -5.63 -7.28
N TYR A 58 3.40 -5.00 -6.60
CA TYR A 58 4.19 -3.87 -7.09
C TYR A 58 5.68 -4.16 -6.98
N ASP A 59 6.44 -3.74 -7.99
CA ASP A 59 7.85 -4.07 -8.19
C ASP A 59 8.11 -5.58 -8.21
N PHE A 60 8.36 -6.13 -9.40
CA PHE A 60 8.57 -7.57 -9.55
C PHE A 60 9.94 -8.03 -9.05
N GLY A 61 10.86 -7.09 -8.76
CA GLY A 61 12.12 -7.37 -8.08
C GLY A 61 11.96 -7.41 -6.56
N ALA A 62 11.43 -6.35 -5.95
CA ALA A 62 11.21 -6.28 -4.50
C ALA A 62 10.01 -7.10 -4.01
N TYR A 63 9.02 -7.30 -4.88
CA TYR A 63 7.81 -8.09 -4.66
C TYR A 63 6.94 -7.56 -3.50
N TRP A 64 6.53 -6.31 -3.60
CA TRP A 64 5.56 -5.74 -2.65
C TRP A 64 4.16 -6.27 -2.90
N GLU A 65 3.70 -7.18 -2.04
CA GLU A 65 2.36 -7.76 -2.12
C GLU A 65 1.37 -7.05 -1.19
N CYS A 66 0.26 -6.57 -1.74
CA CYS A 66 -0.88 -6.02 -1.00
C CYS A 66 -2.12 -6.90 -1.21
N GLU A 67 -2.87 -7.16 -0.13
CA GLU A 67 -4.19 -7.78 -0.20
C GLU A 67 -5.28 -6.70 -0.19
N GLY A 68 -6.06 -6.63 -1.26
CA GLY A 68 -7.29 -5.83 -1.30
C GLY A 68 -8.48 -6.67 -0.85
N ARG A 69 -9.39 -6.07 -0.07
CA ARG A 69 -10.60 -6.77 0.43
C ARG A 69 -11.83 -5.89 0.33
N LEU A 70 -12.94 -6.43 -0.20
CA LEU A 70 -14.23 -5.72 -0.17
C LEU A 70 -14.84 -5.80 1.23
N ALA A 71 -14.68 -4.74 2.04
CA ALA A 71 -15.22 -4.72 3.40
C ALA A 71 -16.74 -4.48 3.46
N ALA A 72 -17.24 -3.56 2.63
CA ALA A 72 -18.65 -3.18 2.55
C ALA A 72 -18.98 -2.48 1.22
N LEU A 73 -20.23 -2.55 0.81
CA LEU A 73 -20.83 -1.70 -0.24
C LEU A 73 -21.80 -0.75 0.45
N LEU A 74 -21.55 0.56 0.31
CA LEU A 74 -22.34 1.60 0.97
C LEU A 74 -22.90 2.56 -0.09
N PRO A 75 -24.07 3.18 0.16
CA PRO A 75 -24.56 4.28 -0.65
C PRO A 75 -23.54 5.42 -0.69
N LEU A 76 -23.48 6.13 -1.82
CA LEU A 76 -22.64 7.33 -1.92
C LEU A 76 -23.16 8.41 -0.97
N ALA A 77 -22.25 9.01 -0.19
CA ALA A 77 -22.58 10.13 0.67
C ALA A 77 -22.74 11.40 -0.17
N SER A 78 -23.80 12.17 0.07
CA SER A 78 -23.99 13.47 -0.59
C SER A 78 -22.84 14.42 -0.22
N ARG A 79 -22.32 15.16 -1.20
CA ARG A 79 -21.27 16.20 -1.03
C ARG A 79 -19.87 15.67 -0.67
N CYS A 80 -19.59 14.38 -0.83
CA CYS A 80 -18.24 13.83 -0.73
C CYS A 80 -17.57 13.72 -2.12
N ILE A 81 -16.29 14.09 -2.19
CA ILE A 81 -15.41 13.80 -3.34
C ILE A 81 -14.63 12.54 -3.00
N TYR A 82 -14.70 11.53 -3.87
CA TYR A 82 -14.01 10.26 -3.68
C TYR A 82 -12.73 10.20 -4.51
N PRO A 83 -11.71 9.43 -4.08
CA PRO A 83 -11.68 8.57 -2.90
C PRO A 83 -11.34 9.31 -1.59
N VAL A 84 -11.66 8.68 -0.45
CA VAL A 84 -11.40 9.22 0.89
C VAL A 84 -10.71 8.14 1.74
N GLY A 85 -9.57 8.49 2.34
CA GLY A 85 -8.91 7.66 3.34
C GLY A 85 -9.65 7.75 4.67
N ILE A 86 -10.15 6.62 5.17
CA ILE A 86 -10.94 6.55 6.42
C ILE A 86 -10.13 6.03 7.61
N GLY A 87 -8.89 5.62 7.39
CA GLY A 87 -8.00 5.08 8.42
C GLY A 87 -6.72 4.51 7.82
N GLY A 88 -5.76 4.23 8.70
CA GLY A 88 -4.45 3.67 8.36
C GLY A 88 -3.59 3.59 9.62
N GLN A 89 -2.58 2.73 9.60
CA GLN A 89 -1.61 2.62 10.70
C GLN A 89 -0.24 2.27 10.12
N ARG A 90 0.81 2.74 10.82
CA ARG A 90 2.23 2.59 10.47
C ARG A 90 2.62 3.40 9.24
N ALA A 91 3.92 3.67 9.14
CA ALA A 91 4.49 4.26 7.94
C ALA A 91 4.44 3.23 6.80
N ALA A 92 4.23 3.70 5.58
CA ALA A 92 4.40 2.90 4.39
C ALA A 92 5.86 2.41 4.29
N PRO A 93 6.11 1.19 3.79
CA PRO A 93 7.47 0.75 3.50
C PRO A 93 8.05 1.65 2.38
N PRO A 94 9.26 2.20 2.56
CA PRO A 94 9.95 2.92 1.50
C PRO A 94 10.11 2.05 0.26
N GLU A 95 9.94 2.64 -0.93
CA GLU A 95 10.04 1.93 -2.21
C GLU A 95 11.43 1.32 -2.43
N ASP A 96 12.48 2.01 -1.97
CA ASP A 96 13.88 1.61 -2.07
C ASP A 96 14.24 0.38 -1.20
N CYS A 97 13.31 -0.07 -0.36
CA CYS A 97 13.50 -1.29 0.40
C CYS A 97 13.41 -2.49 -0.56
N ARG A 98 14.40 -3.38 -0.48
CA ARG A 98 14.52 -4.62 -1.29
C ARG A 98 13.49 -5.67 -0.86
N GLY A 99 12.22 -5.30 -0.87
CA GLY A 99 11.08 -6.09 -0.42
C GLY A 99 10.90 -6.10 1.10
N ALA A 100 9.93 -6.91 1.54
CA ALA A 100 9.52 -7.01 2.93
C ALA A 100 10.67 -7.37 3.88
N TRP A 101 11.59 -8.25 3.44
CA TRP A 101 12.74 -8.65 4.25
C TRP A 101 13.70 -7.48 4.51
N GLY A 102 14.06 -6.73 3.46
CA GLY A 102 14.92 -5.55 3.59
C GLY A 102 14.30 -4.48 4.48
N TYR A 103 12.98 -4.29 4.41
CA TYR A 103 12.28 -3.38 5.31
C TYR A 103 12.31 -3.84 6.78
N LEU A 104 12.10 -5.13 7.05
CA LEU A 104 12.18 -5.67 8.40
C LEU A 104 13.60 -5.55 8.98
N GLU A 105 14.63 -5.80 8.18
CA GLU A 105 16.03 -5.60 8.57
C GLU A 105 16.30 -4.13 8.91
N ARG A 106 15.85 -3.19 8.07
CA ARG A 106 15.97 -1.74 8.33
C ARG A 106 15.23 -1.33 9.61
N LEU A 107 14.04 -1.88 9.87
CA LEU A 107 13.31 -1.64 11.12
C LEU A 107 14.08 -2.15 12.35
N ASP A 108 14.70 -3.31 12.26
CA ASP A 108 15.49 -3.88 13.35
C ASP A 108 16.75 -3.04 13.63
N GLN A 109 17.42 -2.60 12.55
CA GLN A 109 18.54 -1.66 12.66
C GLN A 109 18.12 -0.36 13.34
N HIS A 110 16.96 0.23 13.01
CA HIS A 110 16.48 1.45 13.65
C HIS A 110 16.08 1.27 15.12
N ARG A 111 15.75 0.05 15.55
CA ARG A 111 15.52 -0.24 16.97
C ARG A 111 16.82 -0.22 17.76
N LEU A 112 17.89 -0.76 17.18
CA LEU A 112 19.22 -0.80 17.80
C LEU A 112 19.95 0.55 17.69
N TYR A 113 19.72 1.27 16.59
CA TYR A 113 20.37 2.52 16.22
C TYR A 113 19.34 3.47 15.63
N PRO A 114 18.62 4.24 16.46
CA PRO A 114 17.62 5.17 15.98
C PRO A 114 18.25 6.20 15.02
N PRO A 115 17.54 6.64 13.97
CA PRO A 115 18.00 7.73 13.11
C PRO A 115 18.41 8.94 13.97
N LEU A 116 19.42 9.69 13.55
CA LEU A 116 19.90 10.86 14.29
C LEU A 116 18.76 11.85 14.61
N GLU A 117 17.79 12.00 13.70
CA GLU A 117 16.61 12.83 13.89
C GLU A 117 15.70 12.35 15.04
N ALA A 118 15.67 11.05 15.31
CA ALA A 118 14.94 10.45 16.43
C ALA A 118 15.74 10.46 17.75
N MET A 119 17.06 10.68 17.70
CA MET A 119 17.95 10.72 18.87
C MET A 119 17.90 12.06 19.63
N GLY A 120 17.15 13.05 19.14
CA GLY A 120 16.98 14.37 19.77
C GLY A 120 16.14 14.40 21.06
N GLY A 121 15.66 13.25 21.56
CA GLY A 121 14.77 13.16 22.73
C GLY A 121 15.36 12.58 24.01
N VAL A 122 16.66 12.20 24.04
CA VAL A 122 17.28 11.57 25.22
C VAL A 122 17.90 12.54 26.23
N ALA A 123 17.79 13.86 26.01
CA ALA A 123 18.38 14.86 26.91
C ALA A 123 17.48 15.32 28.08
N GLU A 124 16.20 14.94 28.13
CA GLU A 124 15.25 15.45 29.16
C GLU A 124 14.86 14.43 30.25
N ALA A 125 15.58 13.31 30.38
CA ALA A 125 15.32 12.29 31.41
C ALA A 125 16.50 12.07 32.37
N ILE A 126 17.28 13.11 32.67
CA ILE A 126 18.17 13.12 33.84
C ILE A 126 17.57 14.15 34.82
N PRO A 127 16.91 13.73 35.91
CA PRO A 127 16.56 14.65 36.97
C PRO A 127 17.87 15.21 37.53
N ALA A 128 18.00 16.53 37.54
CA ALA A 128 19.08 17.20 38.24
C ALA A 128 19.13 16.69 39.70
N LEU A 129 20.29 16.15 40.09
CA LEU A 129 20.65 15.90 41.49
C LEU A 129 20.80 17.22 42.24
#